data_AF-A0A8J4PT67-F1
#
_entry.id   AF-A0A8J4PT67-F1
#
_cell.length_a   1.000
_cell.length_b   1.000
_cell.length_c   1.000
_cell.angle_alpha   90.00
_cell.angle_beta   90.00
_cell.angle_gamma   90.00
#
_symmetry.space_group_name_H-M   'P 1'
#
loop_
_entity.id
_entity.type
_entity.pdbx_description
1 polymer ?
#
loop_
_entity_poly.entity_id
_entity_poly.type
_entity_poly.pdbx_seq_one_letter_code
_entity_poly.pdbx_strand_id
1 'polypeptide(L)'
;MMDQLFFSVFRNKYLFNKIVIHAFTDYIVIKNILQLDKQYDRLVTLNKLNIPVVYHILDINYFHFYNTHKHKHLITHVIVSSYFYKYHLHLLKGDDDHQQQQQQLQQTTIKPILFGISTTRESDPLIPADELPASIKYFKYTIVRPISKEYIPESVTSLYLGVTVDVGVIPNTVKTLVMYIDLPGLNPPPLVDFNIESLPKSLTSFSFHDCFFRAHSFNLEKMPPKLVYLNIKVFKGSLIGTSRTGSIKYLVFCSKSMSEIPSSVTYLYLDDAMWESSTPTPPSIQLPPFLSYFSYIKSVSRIAMPTIPKLLPPHLKSLALNQCLFKDITRDNCPPGVLYYKNVSDRKERSQPFIPPSATNVNIFLSDKIDAYPIIPPSVTTLKIKCSPSLSKSLPRGFFPNNITTLTLCYDGKLSPGTIPFSVTKLKLQYSKPIKVDVIPYSVKKLSLSSKKPVKPIIIPTSVTTLGFEYQNQIYPGIQIPTSIKTLKVANPNIVNFPFHLFPSISTFCSGAPDSRRHRYFEEAYDSMTNFPKNIKIVKLTHKNRK
;
A
#
# COMPACT_ATOMS: atom_id res chain seq x y z
N MET A 1 32.58 22.72 -2.08
CA MET A 1 32.80 22.50 -3.53
C MET A 1 31.94 21.39 -4.11
N MET A 2 32.01 20.13 -3.63
CA MET A 2 31.21 19.00 -4.16
C MET A 2 29.69 19.27 -4.29
N ASP A 3 29.01 19.80 -3.27
CA ASP A 3 27.58 20.18 -3.40
C ASP A 3 27.36 21.23 -4.51
N GLN A 4 28.24 22.22 -4.65
CA GLN A 4 28.13 23.24 -5.72
C GLN A 4 28.37 22.64 -7.10
N LEU A 5 29.37 21.77 -7.24
CA LEU A 5 29.70 21.06 -8.49
C LEU A 5 28.49 20.21 -8.92
N PHE A 6 27.95 19.43 -7.99
CA PHE A 6 26.76 18.60 -8.20
C PHE A 6 25.52 19.43 -8.58
N PHE A 7 25.20 20.50 -7.84
CA PHE A 7 24.04 21.35 -8.15
C PHE A 7 24.24 22.25 -9.39
N SER A 8 25.46 22.52 -9.84
CA SER A 8 25.73 23.38 -11.01
C SER A 8 25.17 22.79 -12.31
N VAL A 9 25.27 21.47 -12.49
CA VAL A 9 24.74 20.69 -13.64
C VAL A 9 23.20 20.76 -13.73
N PHE A 10 22.49 21.17 -12.66
CA PHE A 10 21.04 20.97 -12.51
C PHE A 10 20.20 22.25 -12.32
N ARG A 11 20.74 23.45 -12.62
CA ARG A 11 20.13 24.73 -12.20
C ARG A 11 19.04 25.30 -13.15
N ASN A 12 17.84 25.60 -12.63
CA ASN A 12 16.97 26.72 -13.07
C ASN A 12 15.83 27.06 -12.05
N LYS A 13 15.13 28.20 -12.22
CA LYS A 13 14.60 29.09 -11.13
C LYS A 13 13.12 28.89 -10.65
N TYR A 14 12.83 29.39 -9.42
CA TYR A 14 11.54 29.71 -8.73
C TYR A 14 10.70 28.64 -7.94
N LEU A 15 9.71 29.09 -7.14
CA LEU A 15 9.37 28.64 -5.75
C LEU A 15 8.12 27.71 -5.51
N PHE A 16 8.22 26.77 -4.53
CA PHE A 16 7.18 26.28 -3.54
C PHE A 16 6.06 25.28 -4.00
N ASN A 17 5.37 24.42 -3.18
CA ASN A 17 5.53 23.91 -1.77
C ASN A 17 4.70 22.60 -1.40
N LYS A 18 5.10 21.90 -0.30
CA LYS A 18 4.34 21.05 0.70
C LYS A 18 3.69 19.63 0.44
N ILE A 19 4.01 18.73 1.40
CA ILE A 19 3.30 17.53 1.99
C ILE A 19 3.51 16.11 1.36
N VAL A 20 3.73 15.12 2.26
CA VAL A 20 4.17 13.71 2.00
C VAL A 20 3.17 12.68 2.53
N ILE A 21 2.99 11.55 1.84
CA ILE A 21 2.40 10.29 2.36
C ILE A 21 3.15 9.09 1.74
N HIS A 22 3.71 8.21 2.58
CA HIS A 22 4.40 6.97 2.16
C HIS A 22 3.42 5.79 1.91
N ALA A 23 3.68 4.96 0.88
CA ALA A 23 3.26 3.55 0.82
C ALA A 23 4.02 2.74 -0.26
N PHE A 24 4.69 1.65 0.16
CA PHE A 24 5.11 0.43 -0.57
C PHE A 24 5.14 0.43 -2.12
N THR A 25 6.33 0.21 -2.70
CA THR A 25 6.47 -0.21 -4.12
C THR A 25 7.63 -1.21 -4.41
N ASP A 26 8.49 -1.50 -3.45
CA ASP A 26 9.83 -2.03 -3.71
C ASP A 26 9.91 -3.51 -4.13
N TYR A 27 8.96 -4.36 -3.71
CA TYR A 27 9.02 -5.82 -3.97
C TYR A 27 8.81 -6.20 -5.45
N ILE A 28 8.28 -5.31 -6.28
CA ILE A 28 7.96 -5.60 -7.70
C ILE A 28 9.10 -5.20 -8.65
N VAL A 29 10.00 -4.29 -8.23
CA VAL A 29 11.03 -3.73 -9.13
C VAL A 29 12.22 -4.68 -9.30
N ILE A 30 12.71 -5.28 -8.20
CA ILE A 30 13.95 -6.07 -8.19
C ILE A 30 13.91 -7.26 -9.16
N LYS A 31 12.75 -7.92 -9.32
CA LYS A 31 12.63 -9.09 -10.20
C LYS A 31 12.67 -8.77 -11.70
N ASN A 32 12.52 -7.49 -12.10
CA ASN A 32 12.46 -7.10 -13.52
C ASN A 32 13.77 -6.47 -14.05
N ILE A 33 14.65 -5.98 -13.19
CA ILE A 33 15.94 -5.40 -13.61
C ILE A 33 16.88 -6.48 -14.20
N LEU A 34 16.75 -7.74 -13.78
CA LEU A 34 17.52 -8.88 -14.27
C LEU A 34 17.09 -9.43 -15.65
N GLN A 35 16.13 -8.82 -16.34
CA GLN A 35 15.62 -9.31 -17.64
C GLN A 35 15.60 -8.29 -18.79
N LEU A 36 16.10 -7.07 -18.60
CA LEU A 36 15.98 -5.97 -19.58
C LEU A 36 17.29 -5.53 -20.23
N ASP A 37 18.36 -6.33 -20.15
CA ASP A 37 19.70 -5.98 -20.63
C ASP A 37 19.92 -6.19 -22.15
N LYS A 38 18.87 -6.08 -22.97
CA LYS A 38 18.98 -6.14 -24.44
C LYS A 38 18.04 -5.16 -25.15
N GLN A 39 18.64 -4.40 -26.07
CA GLN A 39 18.06 -3.49 -27.08
C GLN A 39 17.78 -2.04 -26.65
N TYR A 40 18.80 -1.20 -26.85
CA TYR A 40 18.65 0.20 -27.26
C TYR A 40 18.26 0.26 -28.75
N ASP A 41 17.28 1.08 -29.14
CA ASP A 41 17.54 2.36 -29.81
C ASP A 41 16.25 3.19 -30.06
N ARG A 42 16.41 4.49 -30.33
CA ARG A 42 15.39 5.49 -30.81
C ARG A 42 14.22 5.88 -29.89
N LEU A 43 14.35 7.04 -29.24
CA LEU A 43 13.21 7.89 -28.83
C LEU A 43 13.56 9.39 -28.99
N VAL A 44 12.84 10.09 -29.86
CA VAL A 44 12.77 11.55 -29.91
C VAL A 44 11.31 11.97 -30.11
N THR A 45 10.89 13.06 -29.45
CA THR A 45 9.60 13.77 -29.59
C THR A 45 8.42 13.29 -28.73
N LEU A 46 8.35 13.77 -27.47
CA LEU A 46 7.08 13.93 -26.73
C LEU A 46 7.14 15.19 -25.86
N ASN A 47 6.15 16.08 -25.96
CA ASN A 47 6.10 17.34 -25.21
C ASN A 47 4.63 17.78 -25.00
N LYS A 48 4.33 18.45 -23.87
CA LYS A 48 3.01 19.02 -23.44
C LYS A 48 2.01 18.16 -22.64
N LEU A 49 2.30 17.79 -21.38
CA LEU A 49 1.24 17.63 -20.34
C LEU A 49 1.72 18.02 -18.92
N ASN A 50 1.05 18.99 -18.29
CA ASN A 50 1.37 19.48 -16.94
C ASN A 50 0.65 18.64 -15.87
N ILE A 51 1.32 17.62 -15.32
CA ILE A 51 0.75 16.73 -14.27
C ILE A 51 1.79 16.49 -13.17
N PRO A 52 1.48 16.70 -11.88
CA PRO A 52 2.41 16.43 -10.80
C PRO A 52 2.61 14.93 -10.56
N VAL A 53 3.83 14.45 -10.81
CA VAL A 53 4.25 13.07 -10.56
C VAL A 53 5.09 13.01 -9.29
N VAL A 54 4.79 12.06 -8.41
CA VAL A 54 5.57 11.80 -7.19
C VAL A 54 6.14 10.39 -7.31
N TYR A 55 7.46 10.28 -7.10
CA TYR A 55 8.31 9.09 -7.24
C TYR A 55 8.59 8.64 -8.67
N HIS A 56 9.82 8.89 -9.12
CA HIS A 56 10.53 8.02 -10.06
C HIS A 56 11.87 7.59 -9.42
N ILE A 57 12.21 6.32 -9.55
CA ILE A 57 13.61 5.88 -9.52
C ILE A 57 14.14 6.21 -10.92
N LEU A 58 14.91 7.28 -11.06
CA LEU A 58 15.52 7.69 -12.32
C LEU A 58 16.96 7.18 -12.34
N ASP A 59 17.23 6.24 -13.24
CA ASP A 59 18.56 6.05 -13.81
C ASP A 59 19.07 7.41 -14.33
N ILE A 60 20.34 7.74 -14.12
CA ILE A 60 20.89 9.07 -14.47
C ILE A 60 20.70 9.37 -15.97
N ASN A 61 20.74 8.36 -16.83
CA ASN A 61 20.49 8.52 -18.27
C ASN A 61 19.08 9.08 -18.56
N TYR A 62 18.08 8.69 -17.78
CA TYR A 62 16.72 9.25 -17.86
C TYR A 62 16.58 10.60 -17.15
N PHE A 63 17.43 10.89 -16.15
CA PHE A 63 17.41 12.18 -15.47
C PHE A 63 17.78 13.33 -16.40
N HIS A 64 18.75 13.12 -17.31
CA HIS A 64 19.17 14.14 -18.27
C HIS A 64 18.03 14.56 -19.22
N PHE A 65 17.20 13.59 -19.65
CA PHE A 65 16.02 13.79 -20.51
C PHE A 65 14.90 14.60 -19.81
N TYR A 66 14.66 14.37 -18.52
CA TYR A 66 13.68 15.15 -17.74
C TYR A 66 14.19 16.55 -17.37
N ASN A 67 15.51 16.71 -17.17
CA ASN A 67 16.12 17.98 -16.77
C ASN A 67 16.13 19.05 -17.89
N THR A 68 15.88 18.69 -19.14
CA THR A 68 15.74 19.65 -20.26
C THR A 68 14.31 20.20 -20.43
N HIS A 69 13.32 19.72 -19.67
CA HIS A 69 11.89 20.02 -19.89
C HIS A 69 11.19 20.70 -18.69
N LYS A 70 9.97 21.24 -18.92
CA LYS A 70 9.20 22.14 -18.00
C LYS A 70 8.79 21.55 -16.63
N HIS A 71 9.19 20.32 -16.29
CA HIS A 71 8.63 19.55 -15.17
C HIS A 71 9.51 19.49 -13.90
N LYS A 72 10.60 20.27 -13.84
CA LYS A 72 11.58 20.25 -12.72
C LYS A 72 10.96 20.38 -11.32
N HIS A 73 9.90 21.18 -11.17
CA HIS A 73 9.20 21.42 -9.91
C HIS A 73 8.49 20.20 -9.32
N LEU A 74 8.43 19.08 -10.05
CA LEU A 74 7.77 17.84 -9.64
C LEU A 74 8.73 16.82 -9.03
N ILE A 75 10.03 16.94 -9.32
CA ILE A 75 11.06 16.04 -8.83
C ILE A 75 11.38 16.41 -7.37
N THR A 76 10.68 15.74 -6.45
CA THR A 76 10.87 15.91 -5.01
C THR A 76 11.93 14.97 -4.44
N HIS A 77 12.25 13.89 -5.15
CA HIS A 77 13.16 12.83 -4.76
C HIS A 77 13.98 12.40 -5.98
N VAL A 78 15.27 12.13 -5.80
CA VAL A 78 16.15 11.54 -6.83
C VAL A 78 16.91 10.40 -6.17
N ILE A 79 16.80 9.18 -6.72
CA ILE A 79 17.53 8.02 -6.22
C ILE A 79 18.49 7.56 -7.31
N VAL A 80 19.79 7.66 -7.04
CA VAL A 80 20.88 7.27 -7.93
C VAL A 80 21.50 5.96 -7.45
N SER A 81 21.87 5.05 -8.34
CA SER A 81 22.68 3.89 -7.94
C SER A 81 24.16 4.27 -7.78
N SER A 82 24.83 3.73 -6.76
CA SER A 82 26.23 4.03 -6.44
C SER A 82 27.19 3.84 -7.62
N TYR A 83 26.95 2.78 -8.42
CA TYR A 83 27.71 2.50 -9.64
C TYR A 83 27.70 3.68 -10.61
N PHE A 84 26.51 4.23 -10.91
CA PHE A 84 26.36 5.38 -11.80
C PHE A 84 26.93 6.66 -11.16
N TYR A 85 26.76 6.86 -9.84
CA TYR A 85 27.35 8.03 -9.17
C TYR A 85 28.87 8.07 -9.33
N LYS A 86 29.56 6.94 -9.10
CA LYS A 86 31.02 6.86 -9.27
C LYS A 86 31.45 7.04 -10.71
N TYR A 87 30.71 6.48 -11.67
CA TYR A 87 30.94 6.70 -13.11
C TYR A 87 30.88 8.19 -13.48
N HIS A 88 29.83 8.90 -13.05
CA HIS A 88 29.70 10.34 -13.32
C HIS A 88 30.72 11.20 -12.56
N LEU A 89 31.12 10.83 -11.35
CA LEU A 89 32.23 11.50 -10.65
C LEU A 89 33.57 11.37 -11.40
N HIS A 90 33.83 10.22 -12.04
CA HIS A 90 35.03 10.06 -12.86
C HIS A 90 34.99 10.95 -14.12
N LEU A 91 33.84 11.00 -14.81
CA LEU A 91 33.67 11.89 -15.97
C LEU A 91 33.90 13.37 -15.59
N LEU A 92 33.34 13.82 -14.46
CA LEU A 92 33.48 15.21 -13.99
C LEU A 92 34.89 15.58 -13.50
N LYS A 93 35.76 14.60 -13.22
CA LYS A 93 37.16 14.81 -12.79
C LYS A 93 38.16 14.84 -13.94
N GLY A 94 37.73 14.52 -15.18
CA GLY A 94 38.61 14.39 -16.35
C GLY A 94 38.49 15.51 -17.38
N ASP A 95 37.76 16.59 -17.08
CA ASP A 95 37.36 17.60 -18.07
C ASP A 95 37.52 19.03 -17.49
N ASP A 96 38.67 19.67 -17.79
CA ASP A 96 39.04 20.97 -17.22
C ASP A 96 38.15 22.13 -17.70
N ASP A 97 37.61 22.04 -18.92
CA ASP A 97 36.74 23.07 -19.51
C ASP A 97 35.44 23.27 -18.70
N HIS A 98 34.99 22.24 -17.97
CA HIS A 98 33.80 22.32 -17.13
C HIS A 98 33.99 23.18 -15.87
N GLN A 99 35.21 23.56 -15.46
CA GLN A 99 35.40 24.39 -14.26
C GLN A 99 35.05 25.89 -14.48
N GLN A 100 35.27 26.43 -15.68
CA GLN A 100 35.04 27.87 -15.92
C GLN A 100 33.55 28.25 -15.93
N GLN A 101 32.66 27.40 -16.46
CA GLN A 101 31.21 27.66 -16.42
C GLN A 101 30.61 27.63 -15.00
N GLN A 102 31.29 27.01 -14.02
CA GLN A 102 30.74 26.85 -12.66
C GLN A 102 30.85 28.12 -11.79
N GLN A 103 31.82 29.00 -12.05
CA GLN A 103 32.01 30.20 -11.23
C GLN A 103 30.87 31.22 -11.35
N GLN A 104 30.19 31.29 -12.51
CA GLN A 104 29.06 32.21 -12.71
C GLN A 104 27.74 31.77 -12.02
N LEU A 105 27.66 30.55 -11.46
CA LEU A 105 26.41 29.93 -11.03
C LEU A 105 26.22 29.81 -9.51
N GLN A 106 26.81 30.67 -8.67
CA GLN A 106 26.82 30.44 -7.21
C GLN A 106 25.67 31.08 -6.37
N GLN A 107 24.87 32.03 -6.87
CA GLN A 107 24.01 32.90 -6.01
C GLN A 107 22.49 32.57 -5.87
N THR A 108 22.05 31.34 -5.55
CA THR A 108 20.63 31.08 -5.20
C THR A 108 20.44 29.91 -4.24
N THR A 109 19.63 30.11 -3.20
CA THR A 109 19.27 29.12 -2.17
C THR A 109 18.21 28.13 -2.67
N ILE A 110 18.58 26.85 -2.77
CA ILE A 110 17.69 25.77 -3.25
C ILE A 110 16.99 25.09 -2.06
N LYS A 111 15.71 24.71 -2.20
CA LYS A 111 15.06 23.81 -1.23
C LYS A 111 15.63 22.39 -1.41
N PRO A 112 16.06 21.71 -0.34
CA PRO A 112 16.74 20.42 -0.46
C PRO A 112 15.86 19.40 -1.17
N ILE A 113 16.30 18.97 -2.36
CA ILE A 113 15.78 17.81 -3.06
C ILE A 113 16.16 16.58 -2.23
N LEU A 114 15.24 15.63 -2.04
CA LEU A 114 15.56 14.41 -1.31
C LEU A 114 16.44 13.50 -2.20
N PHE A 115 17.74 13.74 -2.18
CA PHE A 115 18.70 12.87 -2.85
C PHE A 115 18.86 11.58 -2.05
N GLY A 116 18.99 10.48 -2.79
CA GLY A 116 19.10 9.12 -2.31
C GLY A 116 20.11 8.33 -3.13
N ILE A 117 20.82 7.43 -2.45
CA ILE A 117 21.73 6.49 -3.10
C ILE A 117 21.23 5.07 -2.87
N SER A 118 21.36 4.21 -3.88
CA SER A 118 21.03 2.79 -3.84
C SER A 118 22.23 1.93 -4.23
N THR A 119 22.73 1.12 -3.31
CA THR A 119 23.81 0.14 -3.57
C THR A 119 23.18 -1.26 -3.70
N THR A 120 23.52 -2.05 -4.74
CA THR A 120 22.72 -3.26 -5.06
C THR A 120 23.50 -4.53 -5.38
N ARG A 121 24.73 -4.44 -5.90
CA ARG A 121 25.56 -5.61 -6.22
C ARG A 121 26.69 -5.71 -5.21
N GLU A 122 27.06 -6.93 -4.84
CA GLU A 122 28.14 -7.15 -3.88
C GLU A 122 29.51 -6.61 -4.36
N SER A 123 29.69 -6.49 -5.67
CA SER A 123 30.87 -5.91 -6.32
C SER A 123 30.79 -4.39 -6.55
N ASP A 124 29.67 -3.72 -6.23
CA ASP A 124 29.60 -2.26 -6.34
C ASP A 124 30.58 -1.65 -5.32
N PRO A 125 31.53 -0.79 -5.73
CA PRO A 125 32.39 -0.10 -4.78
C PRO A 125 31.55 0.82 -3.88
N LEU A 126 31.82 0.78 -2.58
CA LEU A 126 31.25 1.74 -1.63
C LEU A 126 31.81 3.14 -1.92
N ILE A 127 30.96 4.15 -1.75
CA ILE A 127 31.33 5.56 -1.93
C ILE A 127 31.47 6.18 -0.54
N PRO A 128 32.67 6.67 -0.15
CA PRO A 128 32.87 7.36 1.13
C PRO A 128 31.88 8.52 1.33
N ALA A 129 31.45 8.73 2.56
CA ALA A 129 30.40 9.68 2.94
C ALA A 129 30.81 11.14 2.72
N ASP A 130 32.10 11.43 2.71
CA ASP A 130 32.70 12.73 2.36
C ASP A 130 32.77 12.97 0.84
N GLU A 131 32.72 11.92 0.02
CA GLU A 131 32.47 12.02 -1.43
C GLU A 131 30.98 12.21 -1.78
N LEU A 132 30.08 12.18 -0.78
CA LEU A 132 28.64 12.35 -0.98
C LEU A 132 28.17 13.79 -0.68
N PRO A 133 27.15 14.31 -1.38
CA PRO A 133 26.60 15.64 -1.11
C PRO A 133 26.08 15.76 0.34
N ALA A 134 26.50 16.80 1.08
CA ALA A 134 26.04 17.03 2.47
C ALA A 134 24.53 17.36 2.54
N SER A 135 23.91 17.57 1.38
CA SER A 135 22.47 17.71 1.18
C SER A 135 21.68 16.38 1.22
N ILE A 136 22.30 15.20 1.15
CA ILE A 136 21.59 13.91 1.18
C ILE A 136 20.75 13.77 2.45
N LYS A 137 19.46 13.41 2.30
CA LYS A 137 18.51 13.19 3.40
C LYS A 137 17.91 11.78 3.44
N TYR A 138 17.95 11.06 2.32
CA TYR A 138 17.53 9.66 2.24
C TYR A 138 18.72 8.81 1.81
N PHE A 139 18.87 7.60 2.34
CA PHE A 139 19.92 6.68 1.93
C PHE A 139 19.40 5.25 1.94
N LYS A 140 19.65 4.48 0.89
CA LYS A 140 19.20 3.10 0.74
C LYS A 140 20.37 2.19 0.45
N TYR A 141 20.75 1.40 1.44
CA TYR A 141 21.80 0.41 1.30
C TYR A 141 21.16 -0.97 1.18
N THR A 142 21.46 -1.73 0.12
CA THR A 142 20.87 -3.08 -0.11
C THR A 142 21.90 -4.17 -0.43
N ILE A 143 23.20 -3.90 -0.28
CA ILE A 143 24.28 -4.89 -0.44
C ILE A 143 24.37 -5.78 0.81
N VAL A 144 24.84 -7.02 0.64
CA VAL A 144 24.94 -8.05 1.68
C VAL A 144 26.10 -7.83 2.69
N ARG A 145 26.88 -6.76 2.55
CA ARG A 145 28.11 -6.51 3.33
C ARG A 145 27.85 -5.51 4.46
N PRO A 146 28.44 -5.68 5.65
CA PRO A 146 28.45 -4.66 6.69
C PRO A 146 28.97 -3.33 6.14
N ILE A 147 28.32 -2.23 6.50
CA ILE A 147 28.72 -0.86 6.16
C ILE A 147 29.31 -0.21 7.41
N SER A 148 30.48 0.43 7.28
CA SER A 148 31.10 1.23 8.33
C SER A 148 30.60 2.69 8.31
N LYS A 149 30.93 3.45 9.35
CA LYS A 149 30.44 4.83 9.54
C LYS A 149 30.91 5.80 8.47
N GLU A 150 32.08 5.57 7.91
CA GLU A 150 32.64 6.39 6.83
C GLU A 150 31.84 6.34 5.51
N TYR A 151 30.79 5.53 5.40
CA TYR A 151 29.94 5.43 4.19
C TYR A 151 28.49 5.93 4.39
N ILE A 152 28.11 6.40 5.58
CA ILE A 152 26.76 6.97 5.83
C ILE A 152 26.87 8.45 6.20
N PRO A 153 26.42 9.39 5.35
CA PRO A 153 26.52 10.81 5.65
C PRO A 153 25.74 11.21 6.92
N GLU A 154 26.37 11.99 7.80
CA GLU A 154 25.75 12.61 8.98
C GLU A 154 24.60 13.58 8.62
N SER A 155 24.37 13.84 7.33
CA SER A 155 23.22 14.61 6.85
C SER A 155 21.92 13.80 6.78
N VAL A 156 22.00 12.45 6.73
CA VAL A 156 20.88 11.53 6.46
C VAL A 156 19.84 11.61 7.59
N THR A 157 18.56 11.70 7.21
CA THR A 157 17.41 11.67 8.13
C THR A 157 16.51 10.46 7.97
N SER A 158 16.61 9.76 6.84
CA SER A 158 15.84 8.57 6.52
C SER A 158 16.75 7.50 5.91
N LEU A 159 16.94 6.40 6.61
CA LEU A 159 17.90 5.34 6.26
C LEU A 159 17.15 4.03 6.02
N TYR A 160 17.45 3.37 4.90
CA TYR A 160 17.02 2.01 4.59
C TYR A 160 18.25 1.10 4.51
N LEU A 161 18.25 -0.02 5.23
CA LEU A 161 19.34 -1.00 5.26
C LEU A 161 18.80 -2.39 4.91
N GLY A 162 19.44 -3.09 3.98
CA GLY A 162 19.07 -4.41 3.49
C GLY A 162 19.77 -5.59 4.16
N VAL A 163 20.64 -5.35 5.16
CA VAL A 163 21.37 -6.37 5.94
C VAL A 163 21.72 -5.90 7.35
N THR A 164 22.39 -6.79 8.08
CA THR A 164 23.13 -6.53 9.32
C THR A 164 24.13 -5.39 9.17
N VAL A 165 23.92 -4.33 9.93
CA VAL A 165 24.85 -3.23 10.14
C VAL A 165 25.01 -3.10 11.64
N ASP A 166 26.24 -2.84 12.12
CA ASP A 166 26.43 -2.44 13.52
C ASP A 166 25.64 -1.16 13.76
N VAL A 167 24.68 -1.19 14.68
CA VAL A 167 23.76 -0.08 14.94
C VAL A 167 24.53 1.17 15.42
N GLY A 168 25.70 1.02 16.04
CA GLY A 168 26.58 2.13 16.43
C GLY A 168 27.13 2.96 15.25
N VAL A 169 27.02 2.43 14.02
CA VAL A 169 27.38 3.13 12.78
C VAL A 169 26.31 4.16 12.36
N ILE A 170 25.07 4.05 12.83
CA ILE A 170 23.96 4.85 12.31
C ILE A 170 24.03 6.30 12.83
N PRO A 171 24.05 7.33 11.94
CA PRO A 171 24.07 8.73 12.34
C PRO A 171 22.94 9.13 13.29
N ASN A 172 23.26 9.95 14.30
CA ASN A 172 22.29 10.43 15.28
C ASN A 172 21.20 11.34 14.68
N THR A 173 21.35 11.77 13.42
CA THR A 173 20.38 12.54 12.63
C THR A 173 19.24 11.71 12.03
N VAL A 174 19.36 10.37 12.03
CA VAL A 174 18.38 9.46 11.43
C VAL A 174 17.08 9.43 12.25
N LYS A 175 16.02 10.02 11.69
CA LYS A 175 14.67 10.07 12.27
C LYS A 175 13.78 8.91 11.82
N THR A 176 14.09 8.30 10.69
CA THR A 176 13.38 7.15 10.12
C THR A 176 14.39 6.08 9.73
N LEU A 177 14.29 4.91 10.33
CA LEU A 177 15.13 3.76 10.01
C LEU A 177 14.25 2.60 9.57
N VAL A 178 14.55 2.04 8.40
CA VAL A 178 13.96 0.80 7.90
C VAL A 178 15.09 -0.20 7.74
N MET A 179 15.01 -1.33 8.43
CA MET A 179 15.91 -2.45 8.23
C MET A 179 15.10 -3.63 7.70
N TYR A 180 15.69 -4.31 6.74
CA TYR A 180 15.14 -5.50 6.10
C TYR A 180 16.29 -6.49 6.01
N ILE A 181 16.10 -7.75 6.36
CA ILE A 181 17.14 -8.78 6.25
C ILE A 181 16.60 -9.94 5.40
N ASP A 182 16.61 -9.75 4.07
CA ASP A 182 16.49 -10.88 3.13
C ASP A 182 17.88 -11.45 2.93
N LEU A 183 18.10 -12.67 3.38
CA LEU A 183 19.27 -13.46 3.01
C LEU A 183 18.80 -14.75 2.32
N PRO A 184 18.22 -14.63 1.11
CA PRO A 184 17.73 -15.78 0.37
C PRO A 184 18.87 -16.74 0.07
N GLY A 185 18.75 -17.98 0.57
CA GLY A 185 19.73 -19.06 0.36
C GLY A 185 20.51 -19.47 1.62
N LEU A 186 20.53 -18.66 2.69
CA LEU A 186 21.11 -19.08 3.97
C LEU A 186 20.05 -19.80 4.82
N ASN A 187 20.23 -21.10 5.04
CA ASN A 187 19.35 -21.92 5.87
C ASN A 187 20.17 -22.73 6.89
N PRO A 188 20.13 -22.40 8.20
CA PRO A 188 19.38 -21.29 8.79
C PRO A 188 19.97 -19.91 8.40
N PRO A 189 19.14 -18.85 8.35
CA PRO A 189 19.63 -17.49 8.19
C PRO A 189 20.49 -17.08 9.40
N PRO A 190 21.52 -16.23 9.19
CA PRO A 190 22.45 -15.87 10.25
C PRO A 190 21.75 -15.12 11.38
N LEU A 191 22.14 -15.46 12.61
CA LEU A 191 21.62 -14.86 13.83
C LEU A 191 22.25 -13.49 14.03
N VAL A 192 21.41 -12.47 14.16
CA VAL A 192 21.85 -11.07 14.26
C VAL A 192 21.83 -10.63 15.72
N ASP A 193 23.00 -10.26 16.24
CA ASP A 193 23.11 -9.60 17.54
C ASP A 193 22.91 -8.09 17.35
N PHE A 194 21.68 -7.64 17.57
CA PHE A 194 21.24 -6.26 17.35
C PHE A 194 21.15 -5.52 18.69
N ASN A 195 22.07 -4.59 18.93
CA ASN A 195 21.99 -3.73 20.11
C ASN A 195 20.96 -2.60 19.89
N ILE A 196 19.88 -2.62 20.66
CA ILE A 196 18.82 -1.60 20.62
C ILE A 196 19.34 -0.27 21.20
N GLU A 197 20.27 -0.29 22.15
CA GLU A 197 20.72 0.91 22.87
C GLU A 197 21.56 1.86 22.02
N SER A 198 22.19 1.36 20.95
CA SER A 198 22.93 2.18 19.98
C SER A 198 22.04 2.79 18.91
N LEU A 199 20.71 2.60 18.95
CA LEU A 199 19.79 3.28 18.04
C LEU A 199 19.85 4.81 18.21
N PRO A 200 19.76 5.58 17.10
CA PRO A 200 19.75 7.05 17.14
C PRO A 200 18.72 7.63 18.13
N LYS A 201 19.18 8.50 19.04
CA LYS A 201 18.28 9.15 20.03
C LYS A 201 17.24 10.08 19.39
N SER A 202 17.40 10.44 18.11
CA SER A 202 16.44 11.23 17.34
C SER A 202 15.38 10.41 16.59
N LEU A 203 15.46 9.07 16.65
CA LEU A 203 14.58 8.18 15.90
C LEU A 203 13.11 8.36 16.30
N THR A 204 12.26 8.56 15.30
CA THR A 204 10.80 8.74 15.45
C THR A 204 9.98 7.62 14.79
N SER A 205 10.58 6.92 13.83
CA SER A 205 9.99 5.79 13.12
C SER A 205 11.03 4.70 12.92
N PHE A 206 10.75 3.50 13.40
CA PHE A 206 11.59 2.32 13.19
C PHE A 206 10.77 1.19 12.55
N SER A 207 11.29 0.60 11.49
CA SER A 207 10.75 -0.61 10.86
C SER A 207 11.85 -1.66 10.75
N PHE A 208 11.53 -2.91 11.06
CA PHE A 208 12.47 -4.02 11.12
C PHE A 208 11.79 -5.27 10.54
N HIS A 209 12.35 -5.85 9.48
CA HIS A 209 11.66 -6.83 8.63
C HIS A 209 12.45 -8.12 8.39
N ASP A 210 11.78 -9.25 8.62
CA ASP A 210 12.13 -10.60 8.17
C ASP A 210 13.36 -11.23 8.84
N CYS A 211 13.66 -10.76 10.05
CA CYS A 211 14.87 -11.13 10.80
C CYS A 211 14.69 -12.32 11.75
N PHE A 212 15.81 -13.02 12.01
CA PHE A 212 15.95 -14.06 13.02
C PHE A 212 16.90 -13.57 14.12
N PHE A 213 16.36 -13.35 15.33
CA PHE A 213 17.17 -12.89 16.46
C PHE A 213 17.75 -14.04 17.27
N ARG A 214 19.00 -13.85 17.73
CA ARG A 214 19.58 -14.63 18.84
C ARG A 214 19.07 -14.14 20.18
N ALA A 215 18.89 -12.83 20.31
CA ALA A 215 18.38 -12.16 21.49
C ALA A 215 17.07 -12.79 21.98
N HIS A 216 17.11 -13.34 23.19
CA HIS A 216 15.95 -14.00 23.81
C HIS A 216 14.83 -13.01 24.16
N SER A 217 15.13 -11.70 24.17
CA SER A 217 14.15 -10.64 24.35
C SER A 217 14.52 -9.36 23.59
N PHE A 218 13.50 -8.67 23.11
CA PHE A 218 13.60 -7.33 22.55
C PHE A 218 12.99 -6.35 23.58
N ASN A 219 13.85 -5.63 24.31
CA ASN A 219 13.40 -4.74 25.40
C ASN A 219 12.96 -3.37 24.85
N LEU A 220 11.67 -3.05 24.99
CA LEU A 220 11.12 -1.77 24.55
C LEU A 220 11.63 -0.57 25.38
N GLU A 221 11.94 -0.72 26.67
CA GLU A 221 12.41 0.40 27.52
C GLU A 221 13.70 1.04 27.00
N LYS A 222 14.50 0.27 26.26
CA LYS A 222 15.76 0.69 25.66
C LYS A 222 15.59 1.44 24.33
N MET A 223 14.35 1.60 23.84
CA MET A 223 14.07 2.34 22.61
C MET A 223 14.30 3.84 22.75
N PRO A 224 14.66 4.54 21.65
CA PRO A 224 14.76 6.00 21.64
C PRO A 224 13.47 6.67 22.16
N PRO A 225 13.56 7.64 23.09
CA PRO A 225 12.39 8.20 23.79
C PRO A 225 11.48 9.05 22.88
N LYS A 226 11.91 9.31 21.64
CA LYS A 226 11.15 10.03 20.61
C LYS A 226 10.45 9.10 19.60
N LEU A 227 10.56 7.78 19.79
CA LEU A 227 9.99 6.79 18.88
C LEU A 227 8.45 6.79 18.97
N VAL A 228 7.79 7.13 17.86
CA VAL A 228 6.31 7.21 17.75
C VAL A 228 5.73 6.05 16.94
N TYR A 229 6.48 5.58 15.93
CA TYR A 229 6.09 4.47 15.07
C TYR A 229 7.11 3.32 15.19
N LEU A 230 6.62 2.13 15.49
CA LEU A 230 7.41 0.91 15.57
C LEU A 230 6.74 -0.21 14.75
N ASN A 231 7.51 -0.82 13.85
CA ASN A 231 7.04 -1.91 12.99
C ASN A 231 8.05 -3.05 13.02
N ILE A 232 7.75 -4.11 13.76
CA ILE A 232 8.61 -5.27 13.93
C ILE A 232 7.94 -6.47 13.26
N LYS A 233 8.56 -7.01 12.22
CA LYS A 233 8.21 -8.31 11.63
C LYS A 233 9.33 -9.30 11.86
N VAL A 234 9.20 -10.11 12.91
CA VAL A 234 10.23 -11.06 13.36
C VAL A 234 9.65 -12.47 13.40
N PHE A 235 10.39 -13.43 12.85
CA PHE A 235 9.95 -14.83 12.80
C PHE A 235 10.21 -15.61 14.10
N LYS A 236 11.25 -15.24 14.85
CA LYS A 236 11.63 -15.88 16.12
C LYS A 236 12.17 -14.85 17.10
N GLY A 237 11.53 -14.74 18.26
CA GLY A 237 11.93 -13.87 19.37
C GLY A 237 10.77 -13.67 20.36
N SER A 238 11.07 -13.09 21.52
CA SER A 238 10.09 -12.60 22.50
C SER A 238 10.21 -11.08 22.60
N LEU A 239 9.09 -10.36 22.70
CA LEU A 239 9.12 -8.94 23.06
C LEU A 239 8.87 -8.81 24.56
N ILE A 240 9.85 -8.30 25.30
CA ILE A 240 9.70 -7.95 26.71
C ILE A 240 9.54 -6.43 26.76
N GLY A 241 8.29 -5.98 26.67
CA GLY A 241 7.93 -4.62 27.00
C GLY A 241 7.58 -4.52 28.49
N THR A 242 7.93 -3.39 29.10
CA THR A 242 7.22 -2.88 30.28
C THR A 242 6.38 -1.67 29.85
N SER A 243 5.46 -1.25 30.70
CA SER A 243 4.61 -0.06 30.53
C SER A 243 5.31 1.30 30.24
N ARG A 244 6.65 1.41 30.32
CA ARG A 244 7.36 2.71 30.35
C ARG A 244 7.56 3.45 29.01
N THR A 245 7.30 2.85 27.84
CA THR A 245 7.51 3.51 26.54
C THR A 245 6.37 4.47 26.14
N GLY A 246 6.25 5.58 26.86
CA GLY A 246 5.16 6.56 26.70
C GLY A 246 5.01 7.24 25.33
N SER A 247 5.99 7.11 24.43
CA SER A 247 6.00 7.79 23.11
C SER A 247 5.40 6.98 21.96
N ILE A 248 5.40 5.64 22.03
CA ILE A 248 5.02 4.76 20.91
C ILE A 248 3.50 4.79 20.73
N LYS A 249 3.02 5.40 19.63
CA LYS A 249 1.58 5.50 19.32
C LYS A 249 1.11 4.44 18.32
N TYR A 250 2.00 4.03 17.42
CA TYR A 250 1.72 3.07 16.35
C TYR A 250 2.64 1.86 16.51
N LEU A 251 2.05 0.69 16.74
CA LEU A 251 2.76 -0.58 16.83
C LEU A 251 2.24 -1.55 15.77
N VAL A 252 3.11 -1.93 14.85
CA VAL A 252 2.93 -3.05 13.92
C VAL A 252 3.84 -4.17 14.40
N PHE A 253 3.31 -5.35 14.66
CA PHE A 253 4.07 -6.40 15.36
C PHE A 253 3.71 -7.80 14.85
N CYS A 254 4.73 -8.58 14.54
CA CYS A 254 4.67 -10.02 14.28
C CYS A 254 5.81 -10.66 15.08
N SER A 255 5.45 -11.54 16.03
CA SER A 255 6.37 -12.30 16.86
C SER A 255 5.66 -13.46 17.58
N LYS A 256 6.44 -14.30 18.27
CA LYS A 256 5.95 -15.49 18.99
C LYS A 256 5.39 -15.21 20.37
N SER A 257 5.80 -14.13 21.02
CA SER A 257 5.30 -13.74 22.33
C SER A 257 5.44 -12.22 22.54
N MET A 258 4.56 -11.69 23.38
CA MET A 258 4.56 -10.32 23.86
C MET A 258 3.85 -10.33 25.21
N SER A 259 4.56 -9.99 26.28
CA SER A 259 4.01 -9.97 27.64
C SER A 259 3.09 -8.78 27.86
N GLU A 260 3.53 -7.58 27.46
CA GLU A 260 2.82 -6.32 27.65
C GLU A 260 2.89 -5.46 26.36
N ILE A 261 1.81 -4.72 26.11
CA ILE A 261 1.78 -3.67 25.08
C ILE A 261 1.85 -2.31 25.81
N PRO A 262 2.69 -1.36 25.36
CA PRO A 262 2.76 -0.03 25.99
C PRO A 262 1.40 0.67 26.00
N SER A 263 1.02 1.25 27.14
CA SER A 263 -0.28 1.93 27.34
C SER A 263 -0.50 3.16 26.44
N SER A 264 0.59 3.69 25.88
CA SER A 264 0.68 4.77 24.89
C SER A 264 0.21 4.37 23.47
N VAL A 265 0.15 3.07 23.17
CA VAL A 265 -0.22 2.58 21.83
C VAL A 265 -1.70 2.83 21.56
N THR A 266 -1.98 3.66 20.56
CA THR A 266 -3.33 4.03 20.11
C THR A 266 -3.72 3.34 18.80
N TYR A 267 -2.75 2.79 18.08
CA TYR A 267 -2.92 1.99 16.87
C TYR A 267 -2.07 0.71 16.99
N LEU A 268 -2.73 -0.45 17.03
CA LEU A 268 -2.08 -1.75 17.11
C LEU A 268 -2.46 -2.62 15.91
N TYR A 269 -1.46 -3.16 15.23
CA TYR A 269 -1.62 -4.14 14.18
C TYR A 269 -0.74 -5.35 14.47
N LEU A 270 -1.36 -6.52 14.63
CA LEU A 270 -0.73 -7.81 14.82
C LEU A 270 -0.83 -8.61 13.52
N ASP A 271 0.32 -8.81 12.85
CA ASP A 271 0.47 -9.72 11.69
C ASP A 271 0.96 -11.07 12.23
N ASP A 272 0.45 -12.18 11.69
CA ASP A 272 1.09 -13.51 11.70
C ASP A 272 1.79 -13.98 12.98
N ALA A 273 1.26 -13.60 14.16
CA ALA A 273 1.81 -13.99 15.45
C ALA A 273 1.84 -15.52 15.62
N MET A 274 3.02 -16.11 15.39
CA MET A 274 3.26 -17.55 15.44
C MET A 274 3.58 -17.97 16.86
N TRP A 275 2.55 -18.11 17.68
CA TRP A 275 2.67 -18.76 18.97
C TRP A 275 3.00 -20.24 18.75
N GLU A 276 3.84 -20.84 19.60
CA GLU A 276 4.17 -22.26 19.47
C GLU A 276 3.13 -23.12 20.22
N SER A 277 2.76 -24.25 19.63
CA SER A 277 1.75 -25.16 20.18
C SER A 277 2.22 -25.94 21.43
N SER A 278 3.44 -25.70 21.89
CA SER A 278 4.06 -26.36 23.04
C SER A 278 3.54 -25.83 24.38
N THR A 279 3.01 -24.60 24.44
CA THR A 279 2.36 -24.09 25.65
C THR A 279 0.88 -24.51 25.69
N PRO A 280 0.41 -25.22 26.73
CA PRO A 280 -0.96 -25.73 26.80
C PRO A 280 -2.02 -24.62 26.96
N THR A 281 -1.63 -23.43 27.41
CA THR A 281 -2.50 -22.25 27.55
C THR A 281 -1.97 -21.07 26.72
N PRO A 282 -2.77 -20.50 25.80
CA PRO A 282 -2.40 -19.27 25.11
C PRO A 282 -2.25 -18.08 26.08
N PRO A 283 -1.23 -17.22 25.95
CA PRO A 283 -1.07 -16.06 26.82
C PRO A 283 -2.19 -15.03 26.59
N SER A 284 -2.75 -14.49 27.67
CA SER A 284 -3.75 -13.42 27.60
C SER A 284 -3.10 -12.08 27.27
N ILE A 285 -3.39 -11.54 26.08
CA ILE A 285 -2.90 -10.21 25.70
C ILE A 285 -3.72 -9.14 26.42
N GLN A 286 -3.09 -8.31 27.25
CA GLN A 286 -3.71 -7.07 27.75
C GLN A 286 -3.62 -5.97 26.69
N LEU A 287 -4.75 -5.41 26.27
CA LEU A 287 -4.79 -4.32 25.29
C LEU A 287 -4.72 -2.94 25.97
N PRO A 288 -4.04 -1.94 25.38
CA PRO A 288 -3.98 -0.58 25.93
C PRO A 288 -5.37 0.06 26.10
N PRO A 289 -5.64 0.78 27.21
CA PRO A 289 -6.95 1.35 27.48
C PRO A 289 -7.38 2.43 26.46
N PHE A 290 -6.41 3.14 25.87
CA PHE A 290 -6.63 4.19 24.87
C PHE A 290 -6.54 3.69 23.41
N LEU A 291 -6.59 2.37 23.19
CA LEU A 291 -6.47 1.81 21.85
C LEU A 291 -7.65 2.20 20.96
N SER A 292 -7.38 2.94 19.89
CA SER A 292 -8.39 3.47 18.95
C SER A 292 -8.55 2.59 17.70
N TYR A 293 -7.48 1.89 17.32
CA TYR A 293 -7.45 0.93 16.22
C TYR A 293 -6.79 -0.35 16.67
N PHE A 294 -7.48 -1.49 16.48
CA PHE A 294 -6.94 -2.82 16.70
C PHE A 294 -7.11 -3.66 15.44
N SER A 295 -6.02 -4.31 15.02
CA SER A 295 -6.03 -5.29 13.94
C SER A 295 -5.27 -6.53 14.35
N TYR A 296 -5.88 -7.71 14.24
CA TYR A 296 -5.19 -9.01 14.31
C TYR A 296 -5.49 -9.80 13.04
N ILE A 297 -4.48 -10.02 12.21
CA ILE A 297 -4.60 -10.76 10.96
C ILE A 297 -3.51 -11.83 10.95
N LYS A 298 -3.92 -13.09 11.11
CA LYS A 298 -3.05 -14.27 11.05
C LYS A 298 -3.25 -15.04 9.76
N SER A 299 -2.17 -15.56 9.19
CA SER A 299 -2.13 -16.32 7.95
C SER A 299 -2.08 -17.82 8.25
N VAL A 300 -3.25 -18.46 8.19
CA VAL A 300 -3.47 -19.89 7.85
C VAL A 300 -2.81 -20.98 8.75
N SER A 301 -1.97 -20.65 9.73
CA SER A 301 -1.28 -21.67 10.55
C SER A 301 -2.21 -22.33 11.58
N ARG A 302 -2.09 -23.66 11.73
CA ARG A 302 -2.94 -24.52 12.57
C ARG A 302 -2.76 -24.33 14.10
N ILE A 303 -2.01 -23.32 14.52
CA ILE A 303 -1.56 -23.17 15.90
C ILE A 303 -2.63 -22.44 16.73
N ALA A 304 -2.70 -22.80 18.02
CA ALA A 304 -3.57 -22.18 19.03
C ALA A 304 -3.60 -20.64 18.89
N MET A 305 -4.80 -20.08 19.08
CA MET A 305 -5.06 -18.65 18.95
C MET A 305 -4.97 -17.96 20.32
N PRO A 306 -4.71 -16.64 20.33
CA PRO A 306 -5.14 -15.79 21.44
C PRO A 306 -6.58 -16.09 21.79
N THR A 307 -6.88 -16.25 23.07
CA THR A 307 -8.17 -15.76 23.54
C THR A 307 -8.11 -14.24 23.43
N ILE A 308 -9.11 -13.61 22.80
CA ILE A 308 -9.24 -12.15 22.92
C ILE A 308 -9.42 -11.83 24.42
N PRO A 309 -8.77 -10.79 24.98
CA PRO A 309 -9.08 -10.35 26.33
C PRO A 309 -10.59 -10.14 26.50
N LYS A 310 -11.13 -10.60 27.63
CA LYS A 310 -12.58 -10.62 27.92
C LYS A 310 -13.29 -9.27 27.75
N LEU A 311 -12.56 -8.16 27.75
CA LEU A 311 -13.05 -6.82 27.47
C LEU A 311 -12.10 -6.14 26.48
N LEU A 312 -12.65 -5.62 25.38
CA LEU A 312 -11.90 -4.77 24.45
C LEU A 312 -11.89 -3.31 24.96
N PRO A 313 -10.88 -2.49 24.61
CA PRO A 313 -10.78 -1.11 25.08
C PRO A 313 -11.99 -0.24 24.70
N PRO A 314 -12.54 0.58 25.62
CA PRO A 314 -13.81 1.29 25.40
C PRO A 314 -13.71 2.37 24.30
N HIS A 315 -12.51 2.90 24.04
CA HIS A 315 -12.26 3.93 23.03
C HIS A 315 -12.01 3.39 21.61
N LEU A 316 -12.16 2.09 21.40
CA LEU A 316 -11.88 1.44 20.12
C LEU A 316 -12.87 1.86 19.03
N LYS A 317 -12.36 2.50 17.97
CA LYS A 317 -13.15 2.98 16.82
C LYS A 317 -13.09 2.06 15.61
N SER A 318 -12.03 1.27 15.51
CA SER A 318 -11.77 0.37 14.38
C SER A 318 -11.24 -0.97 14.85
N LEU A 319 -11.94 -2.03 14.45
CA LEU A 319 -11.63 -3.41 14.80
C LEU A 319 -11.50 -4.26 13.52
N ALA A 320 -10.33 -4.86 13.32
CA ALA A 320 -10.08 -5.80 12.23
C ALA A 320 -9.56 -7.13 12.80
N LEU A 321 -10.24 -8.24 12.55
CA LEU A 321 -9.84 -9.54 13.10
C LEU A 321 -9.89 -10.64 12.04
N ASN A 322 -9.23 -11.76 12.34
CA ASN A 322 -9.38 -13.01 11.60
C ASN A 322 -10.43 -13.92 12.27
N GLN A 323 -11.14 -14.72 11.47
CA GLN A 323 -12.31 -15.52 11.83
C GLN A 323 -12.19 -16.33 13.12
N CYS A 324 -11.03 -16.96 13.35
CA CYS A 324 -10.81 -17.79 14.53
C CYS A 324 -10.92 -17.03 15.86
N LEU A 325 -10.83 -15.69 15.86
CA LEU A 325 -11.01 -14.86 17.05
C LEU A 325 -12.45 -14.28 17.20
N PHE A 326 -13.35 -14.50 16.24
CA PHE A 326 -14.70 -13.91 16.33
C PHE A 326 -15.65 -14.66 17.25
N LYS A 327 -15.38 -15.93 17.54
CA LYS A 327 -16.13 -16.68 18.56
C LYS A 327 -16.03 -16.04 19.94
N ASP A 328 -14.90 -15.39 20.21
CA ASP A 328 -14.65 -14.71 21.47
C ASP A 328 -15.39 -13.36 21.55
N ILE A 329 -15.86 -12.78 20.43
CA ILE A 329 -16.60 -11.51 20.46
C ILE A 329 -18.08 -11.76 20.66
N THR A 330 -18.58 -11.26 21.78
CA THR A 330 -19.99 -11.24 22.14
C THR A 330 -20.53 -9.80 22.14
N ARG A 331 -21.81 -9.63 22.45
CA ARG A 331 -22.39 -8.31 22.72
C ARG A 331 -21.72 -7.62 23.91
N ASP A 332 -21.26 -8.39 24.89
CA ASP A 332 -20.89 -7.88 26.21
C ASP A 332 -19.43 -7.39 26.28
N ASN A 333 -18.59 -7.80 25.33
CA ASN A 333 -17.18 -7.40 25.26
C ASN A 333 -16.82 -6.52 24.07
N CYS A 334 -17.76 -6.29 23.14
CA CYS A 334 -17.50 -5.45 21.98
C CYS A 334 -17.79 -3.97 22.30
N PRO A 335 -16.84 -3.03 22.11
CA PRO A 335 -17.03 -1.65 22.54
C PRO A 335 -18.12 -0.96 21.71
N PRO A 336 -19.02 -0.17 22.34
CA PRO A 336 -20.07 0.55 21.61
C PRO A 336 -19.51 1.62 20.65
N GLY A 337 -18.23 1.96 20.73
CA GLY A 337 -17.55 2.93 19.84
C GLY A 337 -17.08 2.39 18.49
N VAL A 338 -17.19 1.08 18.19
CA VAL A 338 -16.61 0.50 16.97
C VAL A 338 -17.39 0.87 15.71
N LEU A 339 -16.85 1.83 14.93
CA LEU A 339 -17.44 2.33 13.68
C LEU A 339 -17.00 1.51 12.45
N TYR A 340 -15.74 1.05 12.44
CA TYR A 340 -15.19 0.21 11.36
C TYR A 340 -14.95 -1.21 11.85
N TYR A 341 -15.53 -2.19 11.15
CA TYR A 341 -15.42 -3.60 11.47
C TYR A 341 -14.97 -4.40 10.24
N LYS A 342 -13.90 -5.19 10.37
CA LYS A 342 -13.37 -6.04 9.30
C LYS A 342 -13.15 -7.47 9.79
N ASN A 343 -13.90 -8.41 9.21
CA ASN A 343 -13.72 -9.85 9.34
C ASN A 343 -12.91 -10.38 8.15
N VAL A 344 -11.75 -10.93 8.45
CA VAL A 344 -10.87 -11.68 7.53
C VAL A 344 -11.11 -13.16 7.81
N SER A 345 -11.14 -14.01 6.78
CA SER A 345 -11.58 -15.41 6.89
C SER A 345 -10.58 -16.41 6.34
N ASP A 346 -10.56 -17.60 6.96
CA ASP A 346 -10.20 -18.86 6.33
C ASP A 346 -11.40 -19.82 6.29
N ARG A 347 -11.42 -20.75 5.34
CA ARG A 347 -12.62 -21.43 4.77
C ARG A 347 -13.32 -22.46 5.67
N LYS A 348 -13.10 -22.47 6.98
CA LYS A 348 -13.36 -23.69 7.80
C LYS A 348 -14.47 -23.60 8.83
N GLU A 349 -14.93 -22.41 9.21
CA GLU A 349 -15.82 -22.23 10.36
C GLU A 349 -17.30 -22.04 9.99
N ARG A 350 -18.18 -22.41 10.93
CA ARG A 350 -19.66 -22.41 10.76
C ARG A 350 -20.40 -21.29 11.52
N SER A 351 -19.77 -20.72 12.53
CA SER A 351 -20.38 -19.76 13.47
C SER A 351 -20.74 -18.42 12.81
N GLN A 352 -21.87 -17.85 13.21
CA GLN A 352 -22.34 -16.55 12.79
C GLN A 352 -21.44 -15.43 13.38
N PRO A 353 -20.85 -14.53 12.56
CA PRO A 353 -20.03 -13.45 13.10
C PRO A 353 -20.89 -12.35 13.73
N PHE A 354 -20.63 -12.02 15.00
CA PHE A 354 -21.23 -10.88 15.68
C PHE A 354 -20.71 -9.55 15.11
N ILE A 355 -21.63 -8.64 14.75
CA ILE A 355 -21.31 -7.31 14.23
C ILE A 355 -21.76 -6.25 15.25
N PRO A 356 -20.92 -5.28 15.64
CA PRO A 356 -21.26 -4.29 16.66
C PRO A 356 -22.46 -3.42 16.23
N PRO A 357 -23.45 -3.17 17.11
CA PRO A 357 -24.65 -2.37 16.76
C PRO A 357 -24.37 -0.95 16.27
N SER A 358 -23.19 -0.40 16.54
CA SER A 358 -22.74 0.93 16.12
C SER A 358 -21.89 0.95 14.84
N ALA A 359 -21.54 -0.22 14.27
CA ALA A 359 -20.66 -0.29 13.12
C ALA A 359 -21.31 0.33 11.86
N THR A 360 -20.71 1.39 11.34
CA THR A 360 -21.18 2.06 10.11
C THR A 360 -20.54 1.48 8.85
N ASN A 361 -19.31 0.94 8.99
CA ASN A 361 -18.49 0.44 7.90
C ASN A 361 -18.07 -1.00 8.17
N VAL A 362 -18.73 -1.95 7.50
CA VAL A 362 -18.57 -3.39 7.73
C VAL A 362 -17.95 -4.06 6.50
N ASN A 363 -16.93 -4.90 6.71
CA ASN A 363 -16.34 -5.75 5.69
C ASN A 363 -16.26 -7.19 6.20
N ILE A 364 -17.11 -8.08 5.68
CA ILE A 364 -17.23 -9.48 6.12
C ILE A 364 -16.89 -10.46 5.00
N PHE A 365 -16.46 -11.66 5.40
CA PHE A 365 -16.37 -12.81 4.51
C PHE A 365 -17.34 -13.92 4.98
N LEU A 366 -18.10 -14.49 4.04
CA LEU A 366 -19.05 -15.58 4.26
C LEU A 366 -18.48 -16.89 3.69
N SER A 367 -18.28 -17.89 4.54
CA SER A 367 -17.94 -19.25 4.12
C SER A 367 -19.18 -19.97 3.57
N ASP A 368 -18.95 -21.00 2.76
CA ASP A 368 -19.95 -22.00 2.36
C ASP A 368 -20.48 -22.83 3.53
N LYS A 369 -19.66 -22.97 4.59
CA LYS A 369 -19.96 -23.72 5.81
C LYS A 369 -20.80 -22.96 6.84
N ILE A 370 -21.20 -21.71 6.58
CA ILE A 370 -21.99 -20.95 7.55
C ILE A 370 -23.38 -21.56 7.73
N ASP A 371 -23.78 -21.78 8.98
CA ASP A 371 -25.09 -22.37 9.31
C ASP A 371 -26.20 -21.31 9.20
N ALA A 372 -25.96 -20.11 9.75
CA ALA A 372 -26.88 -18.96 9.68
C ALA A 372 -26.15 -17.66 9.26
N TYR A 373 -26.78 -16.86 8.40
CA TYR A 373 -26.24 -15.57 7.95
C TYR A 373 -26.14 -14.55 9.10
N PRO A 374 -25.09 -13.69 9.15
CA PRO A 374 -24.98 -12.67 10.19
C PRO A 374 -26.10 -11.62 10.12
N ILE A 375 -26.60 -11.22 11.28
CA ILE A 375 -27.48 -10.05 11.41
C ILE A 375 -26.61 -8.80 11.21
N ILE A 376 -26.91 -8.04 10.16
CA ILE A 376 -26.21 -6.79 9.84
C ILE A 376 -26.98 -5.63 10.52
N PRO A 377 -26.36 -4.86 11.44
CA PRO A 377 -27.04 -3.79 12.16
C PRO A 377 -27.60 -2.67 11.25
N PRO A 378 -28.70 -1.98 11.66
CA PRO A 378 -29.30 -0.91 10.86
C PRO A 378 -28.43 0.36 10.78
N SER A 379 -27.38 0.48 11.59
CA SER A 379 -26.36 1.54 11.53
C SER A 379 -25.39 1.39 10.34
N VAL A 380 -25.32 0.21 9.71
CA VAL A 380 -24.39 -0.07 8.61
C VAL A 380 -24.81 0.68 7.35
N THR A 381 -24.02 1.68 6.96
CA THR A 381 -24.23 2.47 5.73
C THR A 381 -23.32 2.01 4.59
N THR A 382 -22.15 1.45 4.92
CA THR A 382 -21.17 0.92 3.98
C THR A 382 -20.88 -0.53 4.28
N LEU A 383 -21.26 -1.43 3.37
CA LEU A 383 -21.09 -2.86 3.53
C LEU A 383 -20.26 -3.45 2.39
N LYS A 384 -19.30 -4.29 2.76
CA LYS A 384 -18.55 -5.15 1.85
C LYS A 384 -18.71 -6.60 2.27
N ILE A 385 -19.21 -7.42 1.36
CA ILE A 385 -19.29 -8.87 1.52
C ILE A 385 -18.39 -9.51 0.48
N LYS A 386 -17.52 -10.40 0.95
CA LYS A 386 -16.89 -11.44 0.13
C LYS A 386 -17.51 -12.78 0.48
N CYS A 387 -17.69 -13.65 -0.49
CA CYS A 387 -18.15 -15.01 -0.25
C CYS A 387 -17.10 -16.01 -0.74
N SER A 388 -17.08 -17.21 -0.15
CA SER A 388 -16.40 -18.34 -0.76
C SER A 388 -17.00 -18.63 -2.15
N PRO A 389 -16.20 -18.99 -3.16
CA PRO A 389 -16.73 -19.44 -4.46
C PRO A 389 -17.68 -20.64 -4.36
N SER A 390 -17.55 -21.44 -3.28
CA SER A 390 -18.41 -22.58 -2.97
C SER A 390 -19.72 -22.21 -2.25
N LEU A 391 -19.97 -20.93 -1.91
CA LEU A 391 -21.23 -20.51 -1.28
C LEU A 391 -22.38 -20.55 -2.31
N SER A 392 -23.00 -21.72 -2.42
CA SER A 392 -24.13 -21.99 -3.31
C SER A 392 -25.48 -21.49 -2.75
N LYS A 393 -25.62 -21.41 -1.43
CA LYS A 393 -26.83 -20.94 -0.72
C LYS A 393 -27.25 -19.55 -1.21
N SER A 394 -28.55 -19.36 -1.48
CA SER A 394 -29.14 -18.05 -1.77
C SER A 394 -29.00 -17.10 -0.58
N LEU A 395 -28.65 -15.83 -0.82
CA LEU A 395 -28.86 -14.80 0.20
C LEU A 395 -30.38 -14.67 0.45
N PRO A 396 -30.86 -14.62 1.72
CA PRO A 396 -32.27 -14.49 2.00
C PRO A 396 -32.78 -13.07 1.70
N ARG A 397 -34.09 -12.94 1.44
CA ARG A 397 -34.74 -11.63 1.31
C ARG A 397 -34.64 -10.90 2.65
N GLY A 398 -34.32 -9.60 2.62
CA GLY A 398 -34.12 -8.82 3.84
C GLY A 398 -32.79 -9.05 4.56
N PHE A 399 -31.85 -9.84 4.00
CA PHE A 399 -30.51 -10.01 4.56
C PHE A 399 -29.76 -8.69 4.77
N PHE A 400 -29.94 -7.74 3.86
CA PHE A 400 -29.33 -6.43 3.90
C PHE A 400 -30.28 -5.41 4.55
N PRO A 401 -29.88 -4.66 5.59
CA PRO A 401 -30.70 -3.60 6.15
C PRO A 401 -30.92 -2.46 5.16
N ASN A 402 -32.09 -1.82 5.28
CA ASN A 402 -32.55 -0.76 4.39
C ASN A 402 -31.77 0.56 4.45
N ASN A 403 -30.69 0.67 5.24
CA ASN A 403 -29.87 1.88 5.38
C ASN A 403 -28.54 1.83 4.60
N ILE A 404 -28.22 0.72 3.92
CA ILE A 404 -26.96 0.57 3.18
C ILE A 404 -26.96 1.43 1.91
N THR A 405 -26.14 2.47 1.90
CA THR A 405 -25.96 3.34 0.72
C THR A 405 -24.87 2.86 -0.23
N THR A 406 -23.87 2.13 0.30
CA THR A 406 -22.70 1.65 -0.45
C THR A 406 -22.51 0.15 -0.22
N LEU A 407 -22.72 -0.65 -1.27
CA LEU A 407 -22.58 -2.12 -1.22
C LEU A 407 -21.47 -2.59 -2.17
N THR A 408 -20.54 -3.39 -1.66
CA THR A 408 -19.63 -4.23 -2.47
C THR A 408 -19.97 -5.68 -2.21
N LEU A 409 -20.41 -6.42 -3.23
CA LEU A 409 -20.84 -7.81 -3.11
C LEU A 409 -20.01 -8.69 -4.07
N CYS A 410 -19.21 -9.59 -3.51
CA CYS A 410 -18.52 -10.64 -4.24
C CYS A 410 -19.15 -11.98 -3.86
N TYR A 411 -20.04 -12.48 -4.70
CA TYR A 411 -20.92 -13.60 -4.42
C TYR A 411 -21.25 -14.33 -5.73
N ASP A 412 -21.31 -15.67 -5.72
CA ASP A 412 -21.57 -16.48 -6.92
C ASP A 412 -22.85 -17.33 -6.85
N GLY A 413 -23.67 -17.19 -5.81
CA GLY A 413 -24.97 -17.87 -5.68
C GLY A 413 -26.08 -17.26 -6.56
N LYS A 414 -27.36 -17.39 -6.18
CA LYS A 414 -28.47 -16.79 -6.94
C LYS A 414 -28.85 -15.43 -6.33
N LEU A 415 -28.94 -14.39 -7.16
CA LEU A 415 -29.55 -13.12 -6.78
C LEU A 415 -30.96 -13.04 -7.35
N SER A 416 -31.89 -12.51 -6.54
CA SER A 416 -33.29 -12.32 -6.89
C SER A 416 -33.66 -10.83 -6.78
N PRO A 417 -34.74 -10.37 -7.45
CA PRO A 417 -35.28 -9.03 -7.23
C PRO A 417 -35.55 -8.78 -5.74
N GLY A 418 -35.20 -7.57 -5.27
CA GLY A 418 -35.30 -7.21 -3.86
C GLY A 418 -34.28 -7.88 -2.91
N THR A 419 -33.28 -8.63 -3.42
CA THR A 419 -32.13 -9.03 -2.60
C THR A 419 -31.27 -7.82 -2.23
N ILE A 420 -31.00 -6.90 -3.15
CA ILE A 420 -30.24 -5.66 -2.88
C ILE A 420 -31.25 -4.57 -2.44
N PRO A 421 -31.02 -3.85 -1.32
CA PRO A 421 -32.00 -2.90 -0.81
C PRO A 421 -32.02 -1.60 -1.62
N PHE A 422 -33.19 -0.95 -1.66
CA PHE A 422 -33.43 0.25 -2.48
C PHE A 422 -32.67 1.50 -2.00
N SER A 423 -31.99 1.47 -0.85
CA SER A 423 -31.09 2.56 -0.42
C SER A 423 -29.72 2.55 -1.09
N VAL A 424 -29.33 1.47 -1.78
CA VAL A 424 -27.99 1.36 -2.39
C VAL A 424 -27.86 2.33 -3.57
N THR A 425 -27.03 3.36 -3.39
CA THR A 425 -26.69 4.32 -4.46
C THR A 425 -25.38 3.99 -5.16
N LYS A 426 -24.50 3.20 -4.51
CA LYS A 426 -23.21 2.75 -5.03
C LYS A 426 -23.11 1.23 -4.89
N LEU A 427 -23.07 0.51 -6.01
CA LEU A 427 -22.99 -0.95 -6.06
C LEU A 427 -21.71 -1.40 -6.79
N LYS A 428 -20.83 -2.16 -6.11
CA LYS A 428 -19.80 -2.97 -6.77
C LYS A 428 -20.22 -4.45 -6.80
N LEU A 429 -20.80 -4.83 -7.93
CA LEU A 429 -21.14 -6.16 -8.40
C LEU A 429 -19.95 -7.05 -8.81
N GLN A 430 -19.44 -7.96 -7.97
CA GLN A 430 -18.59 -9.07 -8.43
C GLN A 430 -19.40 -10.37 -8.51
N TYR A 431 -19.74 -10.80 -9.74
CA TYR A 431 -20.68 -11.91 -9.98
C TYR A 431 -20.40 -12.66 -11.29
N SER A 432 -20.47 -14.00 -11.28
CA SER A 432 -20.22 -14.85 -12.47
C SER A 432 -21.47 -15.31 -13.24
N LYS A 433 -22.68 -15.05 -12.74
CA LYS A 433 -23.95 -15.51 -13.34
C LYS A 433 -24.73 -14.36 -14.02
N PRO A 434 -25.68 -14.67 -14.92
CA PRO A 434 -26.58 -13.67 -15.51
C PRO A 434 -27.36 -12.90 -14.43
N ILE A 435 -27.48 -11.59 -14.59
CA ILE A 435 -28.24 -10.72 -13.70
C ILE A 435 -29.65 -10.59 -14.28
N LYS A 436 -30.67 -11.07 -13.55
CA LYS A 436 -32.06 -10.89 -13.95
C LYS A 436 -32.51 -9.42 -13.85
N VAL A 437 -33.58 -9.10 -14.56
CA VAL A 437 -34.32 -7.83 -14.42
C VAL A 437 -34.64 -7.57 -12.94
N ASP A 438 -34.62 -6.30 -12.52
CA ASP A 438 -34.90 -5.80 -11.17
C ASP A 438 -34.02 -6.35 -10.02
N VAL A 439 -32.94 -7.07 -10.32
CA VAL A 439 -31.92 -7.46 -9.32
C VAL A 439 -31.08 -6.26 -8.87
N ILE A 440 -30.82 -5.30 -9.78
CA ILE A 440 -30.13 -4.04 -9.48
C ILE A 440 -31.21 -2.97 -9.24
N PRO A 441 -31.30 -2.37 -8.03
CA PRO A 441 -32.33 -1.38 -7.74
C PRO A 441 -32.21 -0.10 -8.56
N TYR A 442 -33.35 0.53 -8.89
CA TYR A 442 -33.42 1.83 -9.58
C TYR A 442 -32.82 3.00 -8.79
N SER A 443 -32.37 2.81 -7.55
CA SER A 443 -31.62 3.82 -6.79
C SER A 443 -30.12 3.86 -7.10
N VAL A 444 -29.57 2.85 -7.78
CA VAL A 444 -28.12 2.73 -8.02
C VAL A 444 -27.65 3.78 -9.03
N LYS A 445 -26.96 4.83 -8.55
CA LYS A 445 -26.37 5.87 -9.39
C LYS A 445 -24.96 5.52 -9.88
N LYS A 446 -24.22 4.69 -9.13
CA LYS A 446 -22.87 4.22 -9.48
C LYS A 446 -22.81 2.69 -9.46
N LEU A 447 -22.67 2.07 -10.62
CA LEU A 447 -22.58 0.62 -10.80
C LEU A 447 -21.17 0.23 -11.27
N SER A 448 -20.52 -0.70 -10.58
CA SER A 448 -19.26 -1.32 -11.02
C SER A 448 -19.44 -2.83 -11.08
N LEU A 449 -19.16 -3.41 -12.24
CA LEU A 449 -19.27 -4.83 -12.54
C LEU A 449 -17.87 -5.45 -12.62
N SER A 450 -17.75 -6.66 -12.09
CA SER A 450 -16.52 -7.44 -12.06
C SER A 450 -16.85 -8.92 -12.25
N SER A 451 -16.72 -9.37 -13.50
CA SER A 451 -16.85 -10.77 -13.87
C SER A 451 -15.73 -11.15 -14.83
N LYS A 452 -15.18 -12.36 -14.68
CA LYS A 452 -14.24 -12.91 -15.67
C LYS A 452 -14.96 -13.36 -16.95
N LYS A 453 -16.29 -13.52 -16.90
CA LYS A 453 -17.14 -13.94 -18.03
C LYS A 453 -17.92 -12.74 -18.57
N PRO A 454 -18.29 -12.73 -19.86
CA PRO A 454 -19.26 -11.76 -20.39
C PRO A 454 -20.58 -11.89 -19.63
N VAL A 455 -21.10 -10.79 -19.10
CA VAL A 455 -22.34 -10.83 -18.31
C VAL A 455 -23.54 -10.72 -19.24
N LYS A 456 -23.95 -11.88 -19.77
CA LYS A 456 -25.15 -12.04 -20.63
C LYS A 456 -26.43 -11.69 -19.87
N PRO A 457 -27.46 -11.20 -20.56
CA PRO A 457 -27.69 -9.76 -20.69
C PRO A 457 -28.13 -9.13 -19.38
N ILE A 458 -27.49 -8.01 -19.03
CA ILE A 458 -27.89 -7.18 -17.89
C ILE A 458 -28.77 -6.05 -18.41
N ILE A 459 -29.96 -5.87 -17.81
CA ILE A 459 -30.67 -4.60 -17.90
C ILE A 459 -30.07 -3.67 -16.84
N ILE A 460 -29.36 -2.63 -17.29
CA ILE A 460 -28.78 -1.61 -16.42
C ILE A 460 -29.86 -0.58 -16.09
N PRO A 461 -30.11 -0.22 -14.82
CA PRO A 461 -31.13 0.77 -14.48
C PRO A 461 -30.82 2.16 -15.08
N THR A 462 -31.88 2.86 -15.51
CA THR A 462 -31.82 4.22 -16.09
C THR A 462 -31.39 5.32 -15.12
N SER A 463 -31.16 4.99 -13.85
CA SER A 463 -30.58 5.87 -12.85
C SER A 463 -29.05 5.81 -12.77
N VAL A 464 -28.43 4.82 -13.41
CA VAL A 464 -26.97 4.67 -13.43
C VAL A 464 -26.36 5.80 -14.25
N THR A 465 -25.54 6.63 -13.60
CA THR A 465 -24.82 7.75 -14.21
C THR A 465 -23.32 7.48 -14.33
N THR A 466 -22.80 6.58 -13.48
CA THR A 466 -21.44 6.05 -13.55
C THR A 466 -21.49 4.53 -13.70
N LEU A 467 -21.05 4.02 -14.84
CA LEU A 467 -20.90 2.59 -15.10
C LEU A 467 -19.42 2.22 -15.10
N GLY A 468 -19.06 1.07 -14.52
CA GLY A 468 -17.69 0.58 -14.46
C GLY A 468 -17.57 -0.90 -14.78
N PHE A 469 -16.59 -1.27 -15.61
CA PHE A 469 -16.25 -2.67 -15.94
C PHE A 469 -14.81 -2.98 -15.52
N GLU A 470 -14.60 -4.03 -14.71
CA GLU A 470 -13.24 -4.42 -14.26
C GLU A 470 -12.47 -5.25 -15.31
N TYR A 471 -13.14 -5.77 -16.34
CA TYR A 471 -12.53 -6.49 -17.45
C TYR A 471 -13.28 -6.14 -18.76
N GLN A 472 -12.56 -5.84 -19.85
CA GLN A 472 -13.17 -5.41 -21.11
C GLN A 472 -14.12 -6.45 -21.73
N ASN A 473 -13.84 -7.75 -21.54
CA ASN A 473 -14.66 -8.85 -22.05
C ASN A 473 -16.08 -8.93 -21.43
N GLN A 474 -16.43 -8.01 -20.52
CA GLN A 474 -17.79 -7.80 -20.02
C GLN A 474 -18.67 -7.02 -21.02
N ILE A 475 -18.06 -6.27 -21.94
CA ILE A 475 -18.75 -5.50 -22.98
C ILE A 475 -18.90 -6.42 -24.21
N TYR A 476 -20.14 -6.65 -24.63
CA TYR A 476 -20.47 -7.51 -25.77
C TYR A 476 -21.47 -6.81 -26.69
N PRO A 477 -21.51 -7.13 -28.00
CA PRO A 477 -22.51 -6.57 -28.93
C PRO A 477 -23.94 -6.89 -28.47
N GLY A 478 -24.79 -5.87 -28.31
CA GLY A 478 -26.15 -6.03 -27.80
C GLY A 478 -26.32 -5.83 -26.28
N ILE A 479 -25.32 -5.29 -25.58
CA ILE A 479 -25.55 -4.73 -24.23
C ILE A 479 -26.39 -3.44 -24.34
N GLN A 480 -27.53 -3.39 -23.63
CA GLN A 480 -28.36 -2.19 -23.57
C GLN A 480 -27.76 -1.22 -22.55
N ILE A 481 -27.26 -0.08 -23.04
CA ILE A 481 -26.63 0.98 -22.26
C ILE A 481 -27.62 2.15 -22.14
N PRO A 482 -28.14 2.45 -20.93
CA PRO A 482 -28.96 3.64 -20.71
C PRO A 482 -28.26 4.95 -21.09
N THR A 483 -29.01 5.86 -21.72
CA THR A 483 -28.57 7.23 -22.06
C THR A 483 -28.24 8.10 -20.83
N SER A 484 -28.59 7.63 -19.62
CA SER A 484 -28.22 8.25 -18.35
C SER A 484 -26.71 8.17 -18.02
N ILE A 485 -25.97 7.27 -18.67
CA ILE A 485 -24.57 6.99 -18.34
C ILE A 485 -23.68 8.11 -18.90
N LYS A 486 -23.22 8.98 -17.99
CA LYS A 486 -22.31 10.11 -18.30
C LYS A 486 -20.85 9.74 -18.11
N THR A 487 -20.55 8.80 -17.21
CA THR A 487 -19.18 8.35 -16.91
C THR A 487 -19.04 6.85 -17.08
N LEU A 488 -18.13 6.44 -17.96
CA LEU A 488 -17.77 5.04 -18.19
C LEU A 488 -16.36 4.78 -17.67
N LYS A 489 -16.20 3.82 -16.76
CA LYS A 489 -14.90 3.39 -16.23
C LYS A 489 -14.55 1.99 -16.75
N VAL A 490 -13.38 1.79 -17.36
CA VAL A 490 -12.95 0.45 -17.80
C VAL A 490 -11.52 0.20 -17.34
N ALA A 491 -11.29 -0.93 -16.68
CA ALA A 491 -9.94 -1.38 -16.35
C ALA A 491 -9.36 -2.23 -17.48
N ASN A 492 -8.13 -1.94 -17.91
CA ASN A 492 -7.45 -2.58 -19.04
C ASN A 492 -8.30 -2.68 -20.35
N PRO A 493 -8.92 -1.61 -20.86
CA PRO A 493 -9.44 -1.66 -22.22
C PRO A 493 -8.28 -1.81 -23.22
N ASN A 494 -8.36 -2.77 -24.13
CA ASN A 494 -7.81 -2.61 -25.48
C ASN A 494 -8.65 -1.51 -26.13
N ILE A 495 -8.15 -0.27 -26.04
CA ILE A 495 -8.87 0.92 -26.47
C ILE A 495 -9.12 0.87 -27.99
N VAL A 496 -8.18 0.27 -28.76
CA VAL A 496 -8.18 0.29 -30.23
C VAL A 496 -9.47 -0.29 -30.80
N ASN A 497 -9.95 -1.35 -30.15
CA ASN A 497 -11.20 -2.03 -30.51
C ASN A 497 -12.30 -1.75 -29.48
N PHE A 498 -12.29 -0.59 -28.81
CA PHE A 498 -13.30 -0.26 -27.81
C PHE A 498 -14.58 0.28 -28.48
N PRO A 499 -15.75 -0.33 -28.23
CA PRO A 499 -16.97 -0.02 -28.97
C PRO A 499 -17.67 1.23 -28.42
N PHE A 500 -17.06 2.42 -28.61
CA PHE A 500 -17.61 3.70 -28.13
C PHE A 500 -19.02 4.01 -28.65
N HIS A 501 -19.40 3.49 -29.82
CA HIS A 501 -20.75 3.62 -30.37
C HIS A 501 -21.85 3.02 -29.48
N LEU A 502 -21.52 2.07 -28.60
CA LEU A 502 -22.47 1.50 -27.62
C LEU A 502 -22.75 2.47 -26.46
N PHE A 503 -22.04 3.59 -26.37
CA PHE A 503 -22.08 4.52 -25.24
C PHE A 503 -22.33 5.98 -25.69
N PRO A 504 -23.40 6.28 -26.45
CA PRO A 504 -23.57 7.56 -27.14
C PRO A 504 -23.64 8.79 -26.22
N SER A 505 -24.01 8.60 -24.94
CA SER A 505 -24.21 9.69 -23.96
C SER A 505 -23.02 9.94 -23.02
N ILE A 506 -21.88 9.25 -23.18
CA ILE A 506 -20.76 9.43 -22.25
C ILE A 506 -20.05 10.77 -22.48
N SER A 507 -19.89 11.54 -21.40
CA SER A 507 -19.07 12.75 -21.39
C SER A 507 -17.70 12.51 -20.79
N THR A 508 -17.53 11.41 -20.03
CA THR A 508 -16.30 11.05 -19.34
C THR A 508 -15.96 9.58 -19.56
N PHE A 509 -14.78 9.31 -20.14
CA PHE A 509 -14.21 7.96 -20.21
C PHE A 509 -13.03 7.85 -19.26
N CYS A 510 -13.09 6.93 -18.31
CA CYS A 510 -12.00 6.68 -17.37
C CYS A 510 -11.35 5.34 -17.65
N SER A 511 -10.05 5.34 -17.93
CA SER A 511 -9.26 4.12 -18.07
C SER A 511 -8.07 4.14 -17.12
N GLY A 512 -7.68 2.95 -16.67
CA GLY A 512 -6.41 2.73 -16.00
C GLY A 512 -6.15 1.26 -15.79
N ALA A 513 -4.88 0.89 -15.88
CA ALA A 513 -4.44 -0.45 -15.57
C ALA A 513 -4.50 -0.71 -14.05
N PRO A 514 -4.97 -1.87 -13.58
CA PRO A 514 -4.81 -2.31 -12.20
C PRO A 514 -3.34 -2.51 -11.78
N ASP A 515 -2.43 -2.61 -12.75
CA ASP A 515 -1.02 -2.94 -12.63
C ASP A 515 -0.19 -1.91 -13.43
N SER A 516 0.85 -1.35 -12.81
CA SER A 516 1.75 -0.35 -13.40
C SER A 516 2.42 -0.82 -14.70
N ARG A 517 2.56 -2.13 -14.92
CA ARG A 517 3.20 -2.69 -16.12
C ARG A 517 2.49 -2.40 -17.44
N ARG A 518 1.20 -2.05 -17.42
CA ARG A 518 0.42 -1.71 -18.64
C ARG A 518 0.21 -0.21 -18.88
N HIS A 519 0.92 0.63 -18.13
CA HIS A 519 0.72 2.08 -18.18
C HIS A 519 1.23 2.72 -19.49
N ARG A 520 2.31 2.19 -20.08
CA ARG A 520 2.94 2.74 -21.30
C ARG A 520 2.08 2.53 -22.54
N TYR A 521 1.61 1.30 -22.75
CA TYR A 521 0.67 0.93 -23.83
C TYR A 521 -0.63 1.74 -23.83
N PHE A 522 -1.04 2.35 -22.70
CA PHE A 522 -2.22 3.20 -22.67
C PHE A 522 -1.98 4.57 -23.33
N GLU A 523 -0.80 5.17 -23.15
CA GLU A 523 -0.45 6.45 -23.77
C GLU A 523 -0.18 6.26 -25.27
N GLU A 524 0.59 5.23 -25.64
CA GLU A 524 0.88 4.87 -27.04
C GLU A 524 -0.40 4.57 -27.84
N ALA A 525 -1.36 3.85 -27.22
CA ALA A 525 -2.67 3.60 -27.82
C ALA A 525 -3.57 4.85 -27.83
N TYR A 526 -3.34 5.83 -26.97
CA TYR A 526 -4.11 7.08 -26.94
C TYR A 526 -3.67 8.03 -28.06
N ASP A 527 -2.36 8.24 -28.21
CA ASP A 527 -1.82 9.17 -29.23
C ASP A 527 -2.00 8.65 -30.67
N SER A 528 -2.13 7.33 -30.85
CA SER A 528 -2.40 6.70 -32.15
C SER A 528 -3.89 6.72 -32.57
N MET A 529 -4.79 7.33 -31.79
CA MET A 529 -6.24 7.31 -32.06
C MET A 529 -6.78 8.57 -32.73
N THR A 530 -6.90 8.49 -34.05
CA THR A 530 -7.64 9.47 -34.86
C THR A 530 -9.15 9.45 -34.65
N ASN A 531 -9.72 8.34 -34.16
CA ASN A 531 -11.17 8.07 -34.13
C ASN A 531 -11.87 8.33 -32.78
N PHE A 532 -11.21 8.99 -31.81
CA PHE A 532 -11.85 9.28 -30.52
C PHE A 532 -12.93 10.38 -30.66
N PRO A 533 -14.15 10.21 -30.10
CA PRO A 533 -15.14 11.28 -30.11
C PRO A 533 -14.64 12.51 -29.34
N LYS A 534 -14.49 13.64 -30.05
CA LYS A 534 -13.92 14.91 -29.55
C LYS A 534 -14.58 15.46 -28.28
N ASN A 535 -15.79 15.01 -27.96
CA ASN A 535 -16.61 15.50 -26.85
C ASN A 535 -16.40 14.70 -25.54
N ILE A 536 -15.57 13.65 -25.55
CA ILE A 536 -15.35 12.78 -24.38
C ILE A 536 -14.12 13.26 -23.59
N LYS A 537 -14.33 13.66 -22.33
CA LYS A 537 -13.24 13.92 -21.39
C LYS A 537 -12.61 12.61 -20.94
N ILE A 538 -11.35 12.39 -21.31
CA ILE A 538 -10.61 11.18 -20.92
C ILE A 538 -9.88 11.43 -19.60
N VAL A 539 -10.08 10.54 -18.62
CA VAL A 539 -9.57 10.68 -17.25
C VAL A 539 -8.79 9.44 -16.84
N LYS A 540 -7.50 9.62 -16.58
CA LYS A 540 -6.60 8.56 -16.12
C LYS A 540 -6.96 8.12 -14.69
N LEU A 541 -7.29 6.84 -14.52
CA LEU A 541 -7.56 6.24 -13.20
C LEU A 541 -6.24 5.97 -12.48
N THR A 542 -5.80 6.95 -11.69
CA THR A 542 -4.70 6.75 -10.74
C THR A 542 -5.14 5.92 -9.53
N HIS A 543 -4.18 5.41 -8.76
CA HIS A 543 -4.47 4.63 -7.54
C HIS A 543 -5.27 5.43 -6.48
N LYS A 544 -5.23 6.77 -6.53
CA LYS A 544 -6.06 7.68 -5.71
C LYS A 544 -7.50 7.81 -6.24
N ASN A 545 -7.68 7.87 -7.57
CA ASN A 545 -8.99 8.03 -8.24
C ASN A 545 -9.78 6.71 -8.42
N ARG A 546 -9.24 5.59 -7.91
CA ARG A 546 -9.82 4.23 -7.99
C ARG A 546 -10.75 3.90 -6.80
N LYS A 547 -10.64 4.63 -5.69
CA LYS A 547 -11.57 4.57 -4.54
C LYS A 547 -12.74 5.55 -4.75
#